data_AF-A0A5K7Z5S1-F1
#
_entry.id   AF-A0A5K7Z5S1-F1
#
_cell.length_a   1.000
_cell.length_b   1.000
_cell.length_c   1.000
_cell.angle_alpha   90.00
_cell.angle_beta   90.00
_cell.angle_gamma   90.00
#
_symmetry.space_group_name_H-M   'P 1'
#
loop_
_entity.id
_entity.type
_entity.pdbx_description
1 polymer ?
#
loop_
_entity_poly.entity_id
_entity_poly.type
_entity_poly.pdbx_seq_one_letter_code
_entity_poly.pdbx_strand_id
1 'polypeptide(L)'
;MGKLTDTQIQEIAVDHLQKWKDSFEAARTPLGDDVDPFLAHMALKKQIETFEGDRVSIRADLETGNYRDIVRELPEILEGYGLNIDEVDQDDPSFTKLCSSVLRAKERAISLYMDRLEGKGPRDDLDAAMDAVAGPLTSPTAAVAEPVDEGPLLSEVIEKYLAWQEKLPKDDKAKVNDPSAKANHIAALKLFVEFYGDIPIRRIEVQHVFEFQDMLCEYPTGRFRLGSPYREMTLKEIQGMDIEDTLMIPTINLYMNRVKLLFKYAIKRGHYKQVNPFADYRLSDSRSDAEKRSRFSKAELETLLKSKEYKDNLFDKPFQFWTPLIALFHGMRQKEIAQLYIADIEMKEGIPVFSVVQDEEDKRVKNATSRRHVPIHPFILHDLKFMKYVEQLKSEGEDRLFPELPFVKGSYGTKVSGGSRNTRDHTALILQRKHP
;
A
#
# COMPACT_ATOMS: atom_id res chain seq x y z
N MET A 1 -34.38 36.26 -7.76
CA MET A 1 -32.97 36.16 -7.37
C MET A 1 -32.27 37.46 -7.71
N GLY A 2 -31.52 38.02 -6.77
CA GLY A 2 -30.76 39.26 -6.93
C GLY A 2 -29.31 38.97 -7.34
N LYS A 3 -28.71 39.88 -8.10
CA LYS A 3 -27.29 39.83 -8.48
C LYS A 3 -26.44 40.44 -7.37
N LEU A 4 -25.32 39.82 -7.06
CA LEU A 4 -24.34 40.37 -6.13
C LEU A 4 -23.50 41.44 -6.83
N THR A 5 -23.32 42.58 -6.17
CA THR A 5 -22.38 43.61 -6.63
C THR A 5 -20.94 43.22 -6.28
N ASP A 6 -19.98 43.73 -7.04
CA ASP A 6 -18.56 43.51 -6.77
C ASP A 6 -18.13 43.96 -5.37
N THR A 7 -18.76 45.02 -4.86
CA THR A 7 -18.56 45.51 -3.48
C THR A 7 -19.05 44.50 -2.45
N GLN A 8 -20.24 43.92 -2.64
CA GLN A 8 -20.76 42.88 -1.74
C GLN A 8 -19.87 41.63 -1.74
N ILE A 9 -19.38 41.21 -2.90
CA ILE A 9 -18.49 40.04 -3.03
C ILE A 9 -17.18 40.29 -2.27
N GLN A 10 -16.61 41.48 -2.39
CA GLN A 10 -15.39 41.84 -1.68
C GLN A 10 -15.60 41.91 -0.16
N GLU A 11 -16.69 42.54 0.30
CA GLU A 11 -17.01 42.60 1.73
C GLU A 11 -17.16 41.20 2.34
N ILE A 12 -17.91 40.32 1.68
CA ILE A 12 -18.13 38.92 2.12
C ILE A 12 -16.82 38.15 2.21
N ALA A 13 -15.94 38.28 1.22
CA ALA A 13 -14.66 37.60 1.21
C ALA A 13 -13.73 38.06 2.35
N VAL A 14 -13.77 39.35 2.70
CA VAL A 14 -12.91 39.95 3.74
C VAL A 14 -13.37 39.57 5.16
N ASP A 15 -14.66 39.59 5.47
CA ASP A 15 -15.15 39.17 6.80
C ASP A 15 -15.00 37.67 7.02
N HIS A 16 -15.20 36.87 5.97
CA HIS A 16 -14.97 35.43 6.06
C HIS A 16 -13.50 35.11 6.36
N LEU A 17 -12.58 35.86 5.74
CA LEU A 17 -11.14 35.80 6.02
C LEU A 17 -10.84 36.16 7.50
N GLN A 18 -11.54 37.17 8.05
CA GLN A 18 -11.38 37.59 9.45
C GLN A 18 -11.88 36.53 10.44
N LYS A 19 -13.07 35.95 10.21
CA LYS A 19 -13.60 34.85 11.04
C LYS A 19 -12.68 33.63 11.05
N TRP A 20 -12.04 33.35 9.92
CA TRP A 20 -11.05 32.27 9.81
C TRP A 20 -9.74 32.59 10.53
N LYS A 21 -9.28 33.85 10.49
CA LYS A 21 -8.15 34.27 11.32
C LYS A 21 -8.44 34.04 12.81
N ASP A 22 -9.61 34.45 13.27
CA ASP A 22 -10.00 34.28 14.68
C ASP A 22 -10.09 32.80 15.05
N SER A 23 -10.55 31.94 14.14
CA SER A 23 -10.59 30.48 14.36
C SER A 23 -9.18 29.87 14.43
N PHE A 24 -8.23 30.34 13.63
CA PHE A 24 -6.82 29.92 13.70
C PHE A 24 -6.11 30.38 14.98
N GLU A 25 -6.46 31.55 15.49
CA GLU A 25 -5.96 32.06 16.76
C GLU A 25 -6.58 31.31 17.95
N ALA A 26 -7.86 30.94 17.87
CA ALA A 26 -8.54 30.11 18.86
C ALA A 26 -8.05 28.65 18.84
N ALA A 27 -7.72 28.11 17.66
CA ALA A 27 -7.16 26.76 17.50
C ALA A 27 -5.71 26.64 17.97
N ARG A 28 -5.06 27.77 18.31
CA ARG A 28 -3.76 27.79 18.96
C ARG A 28 -3.89 27.14 20.33
N THR A 29 -3.53 25.86 20.41
CA THR A 29 -3.34 25.22 21.71
C THR A 29 -2.17 25.94 22.39
N PRO A 30 -2.36 26.62 23.54
CA PRO A 30 -1.22 27.12 24.29
C PRO A 30 -0.44 25.89 24.75
N LEU A 31 0.67 25.61 24.07
CA LEU A 31 1.70 24.73 24.60
C LEU A 31 2.18 25.41 25.87
N GLY A 32 1.73 24.90 27.03
CA GLY A 32 2.20 25.39 28.32
C GLY A 32 3.72 25.27 28.41
N ASP A 33 4.35 26.08 29.27
CA ASP A 33 5.82 26.16 29.38
C ASP A 33 6.49 24.82 29.72
N ASP A 34 5.73 23.80 30.14
CA ASP A 34 6.18 22.45 30.50
C ASP A 34 6.02 21.38 29.40
N VAL A 35 5.64 21.73 28.16
CA VAL A 35 5.49 20.72 27.09
C VAL A 35 6.84 20.36 26.47
N ASP A 36 7.11 19.05 26.42
CA ASP A 36 8.29 18.47 25.77
C ASP A 36 8.52 19.06 24.36
N PRO A 37 9.71 19.64 24.07
CA PRO A 37 9.98 20.33 22.80
C PRO A 37 9.80 19.44 21.55
N PHE A 38 10.01 18.14 21.68
CA PHE A 38 9.85 17.19 20.58
C PHE A 38 8.37 16.90 20.29
N LEU A 39 7.54 16.76 21.34
CA LEU A 39 6.08 16.66 21.19
C LEU A 39 5.48 17.95 20.62
N ALA A 40 5.97 19.11 21.06
CA ALA A 40 5.58 20.41 20.51
C ALA A 40 5.90 20.51 19.01
N HIS A 41 7.10 20.08 18.60
CA HIS A 41 7.52 20.06 17.21
C HIS A 41 6.69 19.09 16.35
N MET A 42 6.37 17.90 16.88
CA MET A 42 5.49 16.95 16.19
C MET A 42 4.06 17.47 16.00
N ALA A 43 3.50 18.10 17.02
CA ALA A 43 2.16 18.69 16.95
C ALA A 43 2.11 19.82 15.90
N LEU A 44 3.12 20.71 15.91
CA LEU A 44 3.28 21.78 14.92
C LEU A 44 3.40 21.21 13.50
N LYS A 45 4.21 20.18 13.31
CA LYS A 45 4.42 19.56 12.00
C LYS A 45 3.14 18.93 11.45
N LYS A 46 2.39 18.22 12.30
CA LYS A 46 1.09 17.65 11.92
C LYS A 46 0.07 18.73 11.54
N GLN A 47 0.10 19.87 12.24
CA GLN A 47 -0.75 21.00 11.95
C GLN A 47 -0.40 21.65 10.59
N ILE A 48 0.89 21.82 10.30
CA ILE A 48 1.36 22.30 8.98
C ILE A 48 0.95 21.33 7.86
N GLU A 49 1.14 20.02 8.06
CA GLU A 49 0.74 18.99 7.08
C GLU A 49 -0.76 19.02 6.79
N THR A 50 -1.59 19.29 7.80
CA THR A 50 -3.05 19.42 7.65
C THR A 50 -3.40 20.64 6.79
N PHE A 51 -2.85 21.81 7.14
CA PHE A 51 -3.08 23.04 6.40
C PHE A 51 -2.54 23.01 4.97
N GLU A 52 -1.43 22.31 4.75
CA GLU A 52 -0.92 22.09 3.40
C GLU A 52 -1.89 21.23 2.56
N GLY A 53 -2.53 20.23 3.17
CA GLY A 53 -3.60 19.46 2.55
C GLY A 53 -4.79 20.34 2.14
N ASP A 54 -5.28 21.18 3.06
CA ASP A 54 -6.39 22.09 2.80
C ASP A 54 -6.06 23.09 1.69
N ARG A 55 -4.84 23.67 1.70
CA ARG A 55 -4.37 24.59 0.65
C ARG A 55 -4.32 23.92 -0.73
N VAL A 56 -3.86 22.68 -0.79
CA VAL A 56 -3.80 21.90 -2.04
C VAL A 56 -5.21 21.62 -2.56
N SER A 57 -6.16 21.25 -1.69
CA SER A 57 -7.56 21.06 -2.06
C SER A 57 -8.18 22.34 -2.62
N ILE A 58 -8.00 23.47 -1.92
CA ILE A 58 -8.53 24.77 -2.34
C ILE A 58 -7.97 25.21 -3.70
N ARG A 59 -6.66 24.98 -3.95
CA ARG A 59 -6.06 25.25 -5.28
C ARG A 59 -6.69 24.42 -6.37
N ALA A 60 -6.89 23.13 -6.13
CA ALA A 60 -7.53 22.25 -7.09
C ALA A 60 -8.97 22.70 -7.41
N ASP A 61 -9.74 23.12 -6.41
CA ASP A 61 -11.09 23.65 -6.61
C ASP A 61 -11.10 24.97 -7.40
N LEU A 62 -10.13 25.86 -7.17
CA LEU A 62 -9.94 27.10 -7.93
C LEU A 62 -9.55 26.86 -9.39
N GLU A 63 -8.69 25.87 -9.65
CA GLU A 63 -8.21 25.53 -11.00
C GLU A 63 -9.29 24.81 -11.83
N THR A 64 -10.08 23.95 -11.18
CA THR A 64 -11.13 23.15 -11.84
C THR A 64 -12.49 23.85 -11.89
N GLY A 65 -12.66 24.95 -11.15
CA GLY A 65 -13.95 25.62 -10.99
C GLY A 65 -14.97 24.79 -10.20
N ASN A 66 -14.50 23.85 -9.38
CA ASN A 66 -15.35 23.00 -8.54
C ASN A 66 -15.72 23.73 -7.24
N TYR A 67 -16.88 24.39 -7.23
CA TYR A 67 -17.33 25.15 -6.06
C TYR A 67 -18.25 24.37 -5.11
N ARG A 68 -18.39 23.05 -5.26
CA ARG A 68 -19.38 22.26 -4.51
C ARG A 68 -19.23 22.38 -2.99
N ASP A 69 -17.99 22.36 -2.50
CA ASP A 69 -17.74 22.40 -1.06
C ASP A 69 -17.91 23.82 -0.51
N ILE A 70 -17.43 24.84 -1.22
CA ILE A 70 -17.66 26.22 -0.79
C ILE A 70 -19.14 26.62 -0.83
N VAL A 71 -19.91 26.11 -1.79
CA VAL A 71 -21.37 26.34 -1.88
C VAL A 71 -22.11 25.80 -0.66
N ARG A 72 -21.61 24.75 0.00
CA ARG A 72 -22.20 24.23 1.25
C ARG A 72 -21.92 25.12 2.45
N GLU A 73 -20.82 25.86 2.42
CA GLU A 73 -20.43 26.80 3.48
C GLU A 73 -21.04 28.20 3.28
N LEU A 74 -21.36 28.57 2.03
CA LEU A 74 -21.92 29.88 1.69
C LEU A 74 -23.19 30.28 2.48
N PRO A 75 -24.14 29.40 2.85
CA PRO A 75 -25.32 29.80 3.61
C PRO A 75 -24.97 30.48 4.95
N GLU A 76 -24.04 29.90 5.72
CA GLU A 76 -23.58 30.46 6.99
C GLU A 76 -22.81 31.77 6.79
N ILE A 77 -22.06 31.87 5.69
CA ILE A 77 -21.29 33.07 5.32
C ILE A 77 -22.25 34.22 4.96
N LEU A 78 -23.27 33.94 4.16
CA LEU A 78 -24.23 34.91 3.64
C LEU A 78 -25.24 35.37 4.69
N GLU A 79 -25.61 34.50 5.64
CA GLU A 79 -26.50 34.84 6.75
C GLU A 79 -25.93 35.98 7.61
N GLY A 80 -24.60 36.04 7.77
CA GLY A 80 -23.89 37.13 8.43
C GLY A 80 -24.04 38.51 7.76
N TYR A 81 -24.53 38.53 6.52
CA TYR A 81 -24.78 39.73 5.73
C TYR A 81 -26.27 39.99 5.49
N GLY A 82 -27.15 39.22 6.13
CA GLY A 82 -28.60 39.29 5.90
C GLY A 82 -29.00 38.86 4.49
N LEU A 83 -28.15 38.07 3.81
CA LEU A 83 -28.42 37.53 2.49
C LEU A 83 -28.77 36.04 2.61
N ASN A 84 -29.86 35.62 1.97
CA ASN A 84 -30.21 34.21 1.85
C ASN A 84 -29.63 33.65 0.54
N ILE A 85 -28.97 32.49 0.58
CA ILE A 85 -28.46 31.81 -0.60
C ILE A 85 -29.55 31.49 -1.63
N ASP A 86 -30.79 31.29 -1.19
CA ASP A 86 -31.96 31.06 -2.05
C ASP A 86 -32.39 32.33 -2.82
N GLU A 87 -31.95 33.49 -2.36
CA GLU A 87 -32.21 34.78 -2.99
C GLU A 87 -31.10 35.17 -3.99
N VAL A 88 -29.97 34.47 -4.00
CA VAL A 88 -28.83 34.70 -4.91
C VAL A 88 -29.01 33.89 -6.19
N ASP A 89 -28.77 34.53 -7.33
CA ASP A 89 -28.80 33.86 -8.64
C ASP A 89 -27.53 33.01 -8.82
N GLN A 90 -27.66 31.69 -8.65
CA GLN A 90 -26.52 30.76 -8.72
C GLN A 90 -26.03 30.52 -10.16
N ASP A 91 -26.88 30.83 -11.16
CA ASP A 91 -26.54 30.71 -12.57
C ASP A 91 -25.85 32.00 -13.10
N ASP A 92 -25.79 33.06 -12.29
CA ASP A 92 -25.14 34.31 -12.66
C ASP A 92 -23.60 34.26 -12.47
N PRO A 93 -22.80 34.83 -13.39
CA PRO A 93 -21.35 34.89 -13.26
C PRO A 93 -20.84 35.52 -11.95
N SER A 94 -21.64 36.38 -11.30
CA SER A 94 -21.32 36.95 -9.98
C SER A 94 -21.25 35.90 -8.87
N PHE A 95 -21.99 34.79 -8.96
CA PHE A 95 -21.93 33.69 -7.99
C PHE A 95 -20.63 32.89 -8.11
N THR A 96 -20.19 32.61 -9.33
CA THR A 96 -18.88 32.00 -9.60
C THR A 96 -17.74 32.92 -9.14
N LYS A 97 -17.90 34.24 -9.33
CA LYS A 97 -16.96 35.25 -8.83
C LYS A 97 -16.91 35.30 -7.30
N LEU A 98 -18.05 35.14 -6.62
CA LEU A 98 -18.10 35.01 -5.16
C LEU A 98 -17.34 33.76 -4.69
N CYS A 99 -17.67 32.59 -5.24
CA CYS A 99 -17.04 31.32 -4.84
C CYS A 99 -15.52 31.34 -5.00
N SER A 100 -15.05 31.80 -6.17
CA SER A 100 -13.61 31.92 -6.45
C SER A 100 -12.91 32.98 -5.59
N SER A 101 -13.59 34.08 -5.25
CA SER A 101 -13.03 35.11 -4.37
C SER A 101 -12.88 34.60 -2.93
N VAL A 102 -13.87 33.88 -2.41
CA VAL A 102 -13.83 33.28 -1.06
C VAL A 102 -12.76 32.19 -0.98
N LEU A 103 -12.64 31.32 -1.99
CA LEU A 103 -11.60 30.29 -2.01
C LEU A 103 -10.19 30.88 -2.10
N ARG A 104 -9.97 31.93 -2.91
CA ARG A 104 -8.66 32.63 -2.96
C ARG A 104 -8.31 33.29 -1.63
N ALA A 105 -9.29 33.86 -0.95
CA ALA A 105 -9.13 34.40 0.38
C ALA A 105 -8.66 33.30 1.35
N LYS A 106 -9.33 32.13 1.37
CA LYS A 106 -8.94 30.97 2.18
C LYS A 106 -7.52 30.47 1.87
N GLU A 107 -7.17 30.31 0.60
CA GLU A 107 -5.83 29.86 0.18
C GLU A 107 -4.72 30.77 0.71
N ARG A 108 -4.96 32.09 0.65
CA ARG A 108 -4.02 33.10 1.11
C ARG A 108 -3.90 33.13 2.63
N ALA A 109 -5.01 33.01 3.36
CA ALA A 109 -5.00 32.90 4.82
C ALA A 109 -4.20 31.69 5.30
N ILE A 110 -4.43 30.51 4.70
CA ILE A 110 -3.69 29.29 5.04
C ILE A 110 -2.20 29.46 4.77
N SER A 111 -1.84 30.05 3.63
CA SER A 111 -0.44 30.27 3.27
C SER A 111 0.27 31.18 4.28
N LEU A 112 -0.36 32.28 4.69
CA LEU A 112 0.20 33.19 5.71
C LEU A 112 0.32 32.51 7.08
N TYR A 113 -0.66 31.70 7.45
CA TYR A 113 -0.62 30.94 8.71
C TYR A 113 0.52 29.92 8.70
N MET A 114 0.70 29.18 7.61
CA MET A 114 1.81 28.24 7.45
C MET A 114 3.18 28.94 7.51
N ASP A 115 3.35 30.07 6.82
CA ASP A 115 4.59 30.84 6.85
C ASP A 115 4.91 31.33 8.28
N ARG A 116 3.89 31.66 9.08
CA ARG A 116 4.03 31.99 10.50
C ARG A 116 4.45 30.77 11.33
N LEU A 117 3.82 29.61 11.14
CA LEU A 117 4.17 28.37 11.86
C LEU A 117 5.60 27.92 11.56
N GLU A 118 6.08 28.16 10.33
CA GLU A 118 7.45 27.87 9.91
C GLU A 118 8.47 28.94 10.33
N GLY A 119 8.02 30.04 10.95
CA GLY A 119 8.88 31.14 11.37
C GLY A 119 9.42 32.01 10.22
N LYS A 120 8.79 31.95 9.04
CA LYS A 120 9.18 32.65 7.81
C LYS A 120 8.45 33.99 7.61
N GLY A 121 7.40 34.27 8.39
CA GLY A 121 6.58 35.48 8.30
C GLY A 121 6.73 36.43 9.49
N PRO A 122 6.62 37.77 9.31
CA PRO A 122 6.65 38.71 10.43
C PRO A 122 5.41 38.54 11.33
N ARG A 123 5.58 38.77 12.65
CA ARG A 123 4.54 38.49 13.65
C ARG A 123 3.27 39.37 13.51
N ASP A 124 3.41 40.55 12.90
CA ASP A 124 2.38 41.60 12.84
C ASP A 124 1.83 41.84 11.42
N ASP A 125 2.27 41.05 10.43
CA ASP A 125 1.96 41.28 9.01
C ASP A 125 0.70 40.55 8.53
N LEU A 126 0.09 39.72 9.38
CA LEU A 126 -1.14 39.02 9.04
C LEU A 126 -2.27 40.03 8.80
N ASP A 127 -2.39 41.06 9.66
CA ASP A 127 -3.36 42.14 9.49
C ASP A 127 -3.14 42.96 8.21
N ALA A 128 -1.89 43.37 7.93
CA ALA A 128 -1.56 44.15 6.75
C ALA A 128 -1.67 43.36 5.42
N ALA A 129 -1.33 42.06 5.44
CA ALA A 129 -1.45 41.19 4.28
C ALA A 129 -2.90 40.80 3.98
N MET A 130 -3.77 40.80 5.00
CA MET A 130 -5.22 40.62 4.92
C MET A 130 -5.92 41.89 4.38
N ASP A 131 -5.50 43.08 4.81
CA ASP A 131 -5.98 44.35 4.23
C ASP A 131 -5.63 44.47 2.73
N ALA A 132 -4.49 43.93 2.30
CA ALA A 132 -4.10 43.87 0.89
C ALA A 132 -4.94 42.88 0.05
N VAL A 133 -5.72 41.99 0.66
CA VAL A 133 -6.69 41.11 -0.04
C VAL A 133 -7.93 41.90 -0.48
N ALA A 134 -8.23 43.02 0.17
CA ALA A 134 -9.34 43.92 -0.16
C ALA A 134 -9.07 44.83 -1.38
N GLY A 135 -7.88 44.78 -1.98
CA GLY A 135 -7.54 45.56 -3.18
C GLY A 135 -8.22 45.04 -4.47
N PRO A 136 -8.32 45.86 -5.54
CA PRO A 136 -8.99 45.47 -6.77
C PRO A 136 -8.40 44.20 -7.38
N LEU A 137 -9.26 43.23 -7.70
CA LEU A 137 -8.91 42.01 -8.42
C LEU A 137 -8.39 42.36 -9.82
N THR A 138 -7.08 42.45 -10.00
CA THR A 138 -6.50 42.39 -11.34
C THR A 138 -6.65 40.96 -11.86
N SER A 139 -7.53 40.77 -12.84
CA SER A 139 -7.67 39.51 -13.58
C SER A 139 -6.30 39.05 -14.08
N PRO A 140 -5.93 37.76 -13.94
CA PRO A 140 -4.77 37.24 -14.63
C PRO A 140 -5.07 37.34 -16.13
N THR A 141 -4.28 38.15 -16.82
CA THR A 141 -4.20 38.13 -18.28
C THR A 141 -3.84 36.70 -18.67
N ALA A 142 -4.57 36.14 -19.64
CA ALA A 142 -4.31 34.82 -20.20
C ALA A 142 -2.84 34.73 -20.63
N ALA A 143 -2.01 34.13 -19.78
CA ALA A 143 -0.66 33.76 -20.12
C ALA A 143 -0.79 32.63 -21.14
N VAL A 144 -0.26 32.87 -22.33
CA VAL A 144 -0.06 31.85 -23.36
C VAL A 144 0.63 30.65 -22.69
N ALA A 145 -0.02 29.49 -22.74
CA ALA A 145 0.46 28.27 -22.12
C ALA A 145 1.85 27.92 -22.67
N GLU A 146 2.89 28.19 -21.87
CA GLU A 146 4.18 27.53 -22.07
C GLU A 146 3.99 26.02 -21.91
N PRO A 147 4.73 25.17 -22.65
CA PRO A 147 4.60 23.74 -22.52
C PRO A 147 4.88 23.34 -21.08
N VAL A 148 3.83 22.89 -20.38
CA VAL A 148 3.93 22.40 -19.01
C VAL A 148 4.97 21.28 -19.02
N ASP A 149 6.01 21.37 -18.19
CA ASP A 149 6.98 20.30 -18.01
C ASP A 149 6.27 19.13 -17.30
N GLU A 150 5.62 18.29 -18.09
CA GLU A 150 4.86 17.11 -17.63
C GLU A 150 5.77 15.99 -17.11
N GLY A 151 7.10 16.18 -17.21
CA GLY A 151 8.09 15.21 -16.79
C GLY A 151 8.18 13.98 -17.71
N PRO A 152 9.00 12.99 -17.35
CA PRO A 152 9.16 11.77 -18.13
C PRO A 152 7.93 10.86 -18.08
N LEU A 153 7.81 9.97 -19.06
CA LEU A 153 6.78 8.94 -19.12
C LEU A 153 6.89 7.95 -17.94
N LEU A 154 5.76 7.35 -17.55
CA LEU A 154 5.70 6.33 -16.50
C LEU A 154 6.67 5.17 -16.80
N SER A 155 6.69 4.67 -18.03
CA SER A 155 7.58 3.59 -18.47
C SER A 155 9.06 3.92 -18.24
N GLU A 156 9.49 5.12 -18.63
CA GLU A 156 10.87 5.58 -18.45
C GLU A 156 11.26 5.65 -16.97
N VAL A 157 10.36 6.15 -16.10
CA VAL A 157 10.63 6.23 -14.67
C VAL A 157 10.68 4.83 -14.06
N ILE A 158 9.81 3.92 -14.51
CA ILE A 158 9.83 2.51 -14.09
C ILE A 158 11.14 1.85 -14.48
N GLU A 159 11.62 2.04 -15.70
CA GLU A 159 12.92 1.50 -16.14
C GLU A 159 14.07 2.04 -15.29
N LYS A 160 14.13 3.36 -15.08
CA LYS A 160 15.14 4.01 -14.22
C LYS A 160 15.07 3.47 -12.79
N TYR A 161 13.87 3.26 -12.27
CA TYR A 161 13.63 2.73 -10.94
C TYR A 161 14.08 1.26 -10.79
N LEU A 162 13.73 0.39 -11.73
CA LEU A 162 14.16 -1.00 -11.75
C LEU A 162 15.68 -1.12 -11.91
N ALA A 163 16.28 -0.31 -12.78
CA ALA A 163 17.74 -0.24 -12.93
C ALA A 163 18.44 0.27 -11.66
N TRP A 164 17.82 1.22 -10.96
CA TRP A 164 18.32 1.70 -9.67
C TRP A 164 18.26 0.61 -8.59
N GLN A 165 17.17 -0.18 -8.52
CA GLN A 165 17.06 -1.29 -7.59
C GLN A 165 18.17 -2.33 -7.78
N GLU A 166 18.58 -2.59 -9.03
CA GLU A 166 19.68 -3.50 -9.33
C GLU A 166 21.06 -2.99 -8.88
N LYS A 167 21.20 -1.67 -8.70
CA LYS A 167 22.45 -1.02 -8.27
C LYS A 167 22.53 -0.83 -6.75
N LEU A 168 21.52 -1.26 -5.98
CA LEU A 168 21.54 -1.14 -4.53
C LEU A 168 22.67 -1.99 -3.89
N PRO A 169 23.23 -1.56 -2.74
CA PRO A 169 24.16 -2.37 -1.97
C PRO A 169 23.58 -3.75 -1.66
N LYS A 170 24.43 -4.78 -1.54
CA LYS A 170 24.04 -6.19 -1.39
C LYS A 170 22.95 -6.42 -0.34
N ASP A 171 23.06 -5.77 0.81
CA ASP A 171 22.11 -5.94 1.93
C ASP A 171 20.74 -5.31 1.68
N ASP A 172 20.69 -4.19 0.97
CA ASP A 172 19.43 -3.55 0.58
C ASP A 172 18.83 -4.22 -0.66
N LYS A 173 19.68 -4.68 -1.58
CA LYS A 173 19.30 -5.48 -2.73
C LYS A 173 18.67 -6.81 -2.30
N ALA A 174 19.20 -7.48 -1.27
CA ALA A 174 18.63 -8.73 -0.74
C ALA A 174 17.19 -8.58 -0.21
N LYS A 175 16.82 -7.39 0.30
CA LYS A 175 15.45 -7.08 0.77
C LYS A 175 14.47 -6.89 -0.39
N VAL A 176 14.96 -6.53 -1.58
CA VAL A 176 14.16 -6.17 -2.76
C VAL A 176 14.18 -7.27 -3.84
N ASN A 177 15.21 -8.13 -3.85
CA ASN A 177 15.45 -9.15 -4.88
C ASN A 177 14.92 -10.57 -4.57
N ASP A 178 14.01 -10.76 -3.60
CA ASP A 178 13.23 -12.02 -3.59
C ASP A 178 12.50 -12.14 -4.95
N PRO A 179 12.72 -13.21 -5.74
CA PRO A 179 12.19 -13.27 -7.10
C PRO A 179 10.66 -13.16 -7.17
N SER A 180 9.96 -13.66 -6.15
CA SER A 180 8.51 -13.54 -6.06
C SER A 180 8.09 -12.10 -5.73
N ALA A 181 8.80 -11.43 -4.82
CA ALA A 181 8.55 -10.03 -4.50
C ALA A 181 8.81 -9.12 -5.71
N LYS A 182 9.90 -9.37 -6.46
CA LYS A 182 10.22 -8.65 -7.69
C LYS A 182 9.19 -8.88 -8.79
N ALA A 183 8.73 -10.13 -8.99
CA ALA A 183 7.68 -10.44 -9.95
C ALA A 183 6.36 -9.71 -9.62
N ASN A 184 5.94 -9.74 -8.35
CA ASN A 184 4.74 -9.00 -7.90
C ASN A 184 4.92 -7.49 -8.06
N HIS A 185 6.14 -6.98 -7.85
CA HIS A 185 6.45 -5.57 -8.02
C HIS A 185 6.28 -5.13 -9.47
N ILE A 186 6.90 -5.85 -10.40
CA ILE A 186 6.81 -5.58 -11.83
C ILE A 186 5.37 -5.73 -12.32
N ALA A 187 4.64 -6.75 -11.86
CA ALA A 187 3.25 -6.97 -12.22
C ALA A 187 2.36 -5.78 -11.83
N ALA A 188 2.51 -5.24 -10.63
CA ALA A 188 1.74 -4.08 -10.17
C ALA A 188 2.05 -2.82 -11.00
N LEU A 189 3.33 -2.56 -11.30
CA LEU A 189 3.72 -1.39 -12.10
C LEU A 189 3.24 -1.50 -13.56
N LYS A 190 3.33 -2.70 -14.15
CA LYS A 190 2.80 -2.94 -15.50
C LYS A 190 1.29 -2.76 -15.56
N LEU A 191 0.56 -3.26 -14.57
CA LEU A 191 -0.89 -3.08 -14.49
C LEU A 191 -1.28 -1.60 -14.35
N PHE A 192 -0.50 -0.83 -13.60
CA PHE A 192 -0.69 0.62 -13.46
C PHE A 192 -0.53 1.35 -14.81
N VAL A 193 0.51 1.00 -15.58
CA VAL A 193 0.72 1.54 -16.94
C VAL A 193 -0.34 1.04 -17.92
N GLU A 194 -0.77 -0.22 -17.82
CA GLU A 194 -1.84 -0.76 -18.66
C GLU A 194 -3.16 -0.02 -18.45
N PHE A 195 -3.43 0.41 -17.22
CA PHE A 195 -4.68 1.10 -16.85
C PHE A 195 -4.72 2.55 -17.34
N TYR A 196 -3.70 3.35 -17.04
CA TYR A 196 -3.66 4.76 -17.43
C TYR A 196 -3.05 5.02 -18.81
N GLY A 197 -2.39 4.01 -19.39
CA GLY A 197 -1.47 4.20 -20.49
C GLY A 197 -0.12 4.73 -20.02
N ASP A 198 0.79 4.88 -20.97
CA ASP A 198 2.13 5.42 -20.72
C ASP A 198 2.11 6.96 -20.75
N ILE A 199 1.46 7.55 -19.75
CA ILE A 199 1.36 9.01 -19.60
C ILE A 199 2.55 9.58 -18.81
N PRO A 200 2.82 10.90 -18.91
CA PRO A 200 3.81 11.55 -18.07
C PRO A 200 3.51 11.40 -16.57
N ILE A 201 4.53 11.07 -15.78
CA ILE A 201 4.35 10.75 -14.35
C ILE A 201 3.75 11.91 -13.54
N ARG A 202 3.95 13.17 -13.97
CA ARG A 202 3.44 14.35 -13.24
C ARG A 202 1.97 14.63 -13.46
N ARG A 203 1.30 13.94 -14.39
CA ARG A 203 -0.16 13.99 -14.53
C ARG A 203 -0.90 13.14 -13.51
N ILE A 204 -0.18 12.25 -12.80
CA ILE A 204 -0.78 11.41 -11.78
C ILE A 204 -1.05 12.24 -10.53
N GLU A 205 -2.30 12.23 -10.10
CA GLU A 205 -2.83 12.96 -8.94
C GLU A 205 -3.59 12.01 -8.00
N VAL A 206 -4.10 12.55 -6.89
CA VAL A 206 -4.82 11.77 -5.86
C VAL A 206 -6.05 11.04 -6.44
N GLN A 207 -6.78 11.65 -7.37
CA GLN A 207 -7.93 11.00 -8.03
C GLN A 207 -7.54 9.68 -8.71
N HIS A 208 -6.40 9.64 -9.40
CA HIS A 208 -5.87 8.45 -10.06
C HIS A 208 -5.49 7.33 -9.06
N VAL A 209 -5.35 7.63 -7.77
CA VAL A 209 -5.13 6.60 -6.75
C VAL A 209 -6.44 5.85 -6.48
N PHE A 210 -7.55 6.57 -6.37
CA PHE A 210 -8.87 6.01 -6.12
C PHE A 210 -9.40 5.25 -7.34
N GLU A 211 -9.27 5.81 -8.54
CA GLU A 211 -9.67 5.12 -9.78
C GLU A 211 -8.91 3.80 -9.97
N PHE A 212 -7.60 3.78 -9.68
CA PHE A 212 -6.81 2.56 -9.76
C PHE A 212 -7.19 1.56 -8.66
N GLN A 213 -7.52 2.02 -7.46
CA GLN A 213 -8.07 1.16 -6.41
C GLN A 213 -9.36 0.49 -6.88
N ASP A 214 -10.31 1.27 -7.38
CA ASP A 214 -11.64 0.76 -7.70
C ASP A 214 -11.54 -0.28 -8.82
N MET A 215 -10.67 -0.04 -9.81
CA MET A 215 -10.30 -1.04 -10.80
C MET A 215 -9.70 -2.30 -10.16
N LEU A 216 -8.80 -2.18 -9.18
CA LEU A 216 -8.22 -3.35 -8.49
C LEU A 216 -9.24 -4.14 -7.66
N CYS A 217 -10.30 -3.51 -7.14
CA CYS A 217 -11.39 -4.18 -6.44
C CYS A 217 -12.22 -5.06 -7.36
N GLU A 218 -12.33 -4.68 -8.64
CA GLU A 218 -13.05 -5.43 -9.68
C GLU A 218 -12.12 -6.36 -10.48
N TYR A 219 -10.80 -6.25 -10.28
CA TYR A 219 -9.82 -7.00 -11.05
C TYR A 219 -9.83 -8.50 -10.73
N PRO A 220 -9.86 -9.39 -11.75
CA PRO A 220 -9.96 -10.83 -11.53
C PRO A 220 -8.68 -11.42 -10.93
N THR A 221 -8.85 -12.38 -10.02
CA THR A 221 -7.71 -13.14 -9.51
C THR A 221 -7.12 -14.01 -10.61
N GLY A 222 -5.78 -13.96 -10.74
CA GLY A 222 -5.08 -14.89 -11.62
C GLY A 222 -5.37 -14.71 -13.12
N ARG A 223 -5.70 -13.50 -13.60
CA ARG A 223 -5.84 -13.16 -15.04
C ARG A 223 -4.80 -13.84 -15.95
N PHE A 224 -3.52 -13.82 -15.55
CA PHE A 224 -2.43 -14.39 -16.35
C PHE A 224 -2.12 -15.86 -16.04
N ARG A 225 -2.96 -16.55 -15.26
CA ARG A 225 -2.84 -18.00 -15.03
C ARG A 225 -3.16 -18.74 -16.33
N LEU A 226 -2.55 -19.91 -16.51
CA LEU A 226 -2.90 -20.79 -17.64
C LEU A 226 -4.37 -21.22 -17.50
N GLY A 227 -5.13 -21.12 -18.59
CA GLY A 227 -6.56 -21.45 -18.62
C GLY A 227 -7.50 -20.39 -18.04
N SER A 228 -7.01 -19.20 -17.70
CA SER A 228 -7.89 -18.09 -17.30
C SER A 228 -8.64 -17.53 -18.53
N PRO A 229 -9.96 -17.30 -18.42
CA PRO A 229 -10.73 -16.69 -19.52
C PRO A 229 -10.32 -15.23 -19.79
N TYR A 230 -9.70 -14.56 -18.81
CA TYR A 230 -9.33 -13.14 -18.88
C TYR A 230 -7.93 -12.89 -19.45
N ARG A 231 -7.19 -13.95 -19.81
CA ARG A 231 -5.76 -13.89 -20.14
C ARG A 231 -5.46 -13.00 -21.34
N GLU A 232 -6.33 -13.03 -22.34
CA GLU A 232 -6.17 -12.32 -23.62
C GLU A 232 -7.03 -11.06 -23.72
N MET A 233 -7.88 -10.81 -22.73
CA MET A 233 -8.75 -9.64 -22.67
C MET A 233 -7.98 -8.42 -22.20
N THR A 234 -8.38 -7.24 -22.66
CA THR A 234 -7.91 -5.92 -22.19
C THR A 234 -8.58 -5.54 -20.87
N LEU A 235 -8.00 -4.59 -20.13
CA LEU A 235 -8.64 -4.08 -18.89
C LEU A 235 -10.03 -3.52 -19.13
N LYS A 236 -10.22 -2.82 -20.25
CA LYS A 236 -11.52 -2.22 -20.59
C LYS A 236 -12.60 -3.27 -20.83
N GLU A 237 -12.25 -4.41 -21.42
CA GLU A 237 -13.19 -5.53 -21.59
C GLU A 237 -13.51 -6.20 -20.24
N ILE A 238 -12.52 -6.29 -19.34
CA ILE A 238 -12.67 -6.90 -18.01
C ILE A 238 -13.57 -6.05 -17.09
N GLN A 239 -13.41 -4.72 -17.09
CA GLN A 239 -14.18 -3.80 -16.20
C GLN A 239 -15.69 -3.80 -16.46
N GLY A 240 -16.17 -4.36 -17.57
CA GLY A 240 -17.61 -4.50 -17.86
C GLY A 240 -18.19 -5.87 -17.49
N MET A 241 -17.40 -6.78 -16.91
CA MET A 241 -17.82 -8.14 -16.63
C MET A 241 -18.24 -8.32 -15.16
N ASP A 242 -19.19 -9.22 -14.94
CA ASP A 242 -19.46 -9.76 -13.61
C ASP A 242 -18.40 -10.82 -13.27
N ILE A 243 -17.54 -10.53 -12.30
CA ILE A 243 -16.37 -11.35 -11.94
C ILE A 243 -16.55 -11.84 -10.50
N GLU A 244 -16.70 -13.16 -10.36
CA GLU A 244 -16.91 -13.80 -9.06
C GLU A 244 -15.66 -13.73 -8.16
N ASP A 245 -14.48 -14.00 -8.72
CA ASP A 245 -13.22 -14.07 -7.97
C ASP A 245 -12.33 -12.84 -8.22
N THR A 246 -12.42 -11.83 -7.36
CA THR A 246 -11.59 -10.61 -7.43
C THR A 246 -10.43 -10.57 -6.42
N LEU A 247 -9.51 -9.61 -6.59
CA LEU A 247 -8.34 -9.47 -5.73
C LEU A 247 -8.71 -9.28 -4.26
N MET A 248 -8.08 -10.09 -3.39
CA MET A 248 -8.17 -9.88 -1.95
C MET A 248 -7.53 -8.55 -1.54
N ILE A 249 -8.11 -7.87 -0.53
CA ILE A 249 -7.61 -6.60 0.03
C ILE A 249 -6.10 -6.58 0.31
N PRO A 250 -5.47 -7.64 0.89
CA PRO A 250 -4.01 -7.66 1.07
C PRO A 250 -3.22 -7.60 -0.24
N THR A 251 -3.75 -8.16 -1.33
CA THR A 251 -3.16 -8.10 -2.66
C THR A 251 -3.34 -6.72 -3.28
N ILE A 252 -4.51 -6.09 -3.12
CA ILE A 252 -4.75 -4.70 -3.55
C ILE A 252 -3.77 -3.77 -2.84
N ASN A 253 -3.71 -3.84 -1.51
CA ASN A 253 -2.75 -3.07 -0.71
C ASN A 253 -1.29 -3.36 -1.10
N LEU A 254 -0.96 -4.59 -1.49
CA LEU A 254 0.37 -4.91 -2.02
C LEU A 254 0.64 -4.11 -3.29
N TYR A 255 -0.28 -4.14 -4.27
CA TYR A 255 -0.13 -3.44 -5.55
C TYR A 255 -0.01 -1.92 -5.35
N MET A 256 -0.89 -1.35 -4.53
CA MET A 256 -0.87 0.09 -4.19
C MET A 256 0.45 0.49 -3.54
N ASN A 257 0.97 -0.32 -2.62
CA ASN A 257 2.29 -0.09 -2.03
C ASN A 257 3.43 -0.19 -3.05
N ARG A 258 3.29 -1.00 -4.11
CA ARG A 258 4.32 -1.09 -5.17
C ARG A 258 4.38 0.19 -5.99
N VAL A 259 3.24 0.77 -6.34
CA VAL A 259 3.17 2.07 -7.03
C VAL A 259 3.66 3.19 -6.10
N LYS A 260 3.27 3.19 -4.81
CA LYS A 260 3.78 4.13 -3.80
C LYS A 260 5.31 4.22 -3.75
N LEU A 261 6.00 3.08 -3.85
CA LEU A 261 7.47 3.02 -3.84
C LEU A 261 8.09 3.63 -5.11
N LEU A 262 7.44 3.48 -6.27
CA LEU A 262 7.85 4.15 -7.51
C LEU A 262 7.79 5.67 -7.33
N PHE A 263 6.67 6.21 -6.81
CA PHE A 263 6.52 7.66 -6.59
C PHE A 263 7.49 8.18 -5.53
N LYS A 264 7.77 7.40 -4.48
CA LYS A 264 8.82 7.74 -3.49
C LYS A 264 10.19 7.88 -4.16
N TYR A 265 10.53 6.99 -5.10
CA TYR A 265 11.75 7.11 -5.89
C TYR A 265 11.72 8.32 -6.84
N ALA A 266 10.60 8.51 -7.55
CA ALA A 266 10.43 9.58 -8.52
C ALA A 266 10.61 10.96 -7.88
N ILE A 267 10.06 11.17 -6.68
CA ILE A 267 10.26 12.39 -5.89
C ILE A 267 11.73 12.58 -5.53
N LYS A 268 12.36 11.55 -4.95
CA LYS A 268 13.78 11.60 -4.54
C LYS A 268 14.73 11.90 -5.72
N ARG A 269 14.32 11.57 -6.96
CA ARG A 269 15.09 11.80 -8.19
C ARG A 269 14.63 13.01 -9.00
N GLY A 270 13.65 13.77 -8.51
CA GLY A 270 13.13 14.97 -9.19
C GLY A 270 12.28 14.69 -10.44
N HIS A 271 11.87 13.45 -10.66
CA HIS A 271 10.96 13.08 -11.75
C HIS A 271 9.51 13.49 -11.44
N TYR A 272 9.14 13.51 -10.16
CA TYR A 272 7.83 13.94 -9.67
C TYR A 272 8.01 15.05 -8.63
N LYS A 273 7.27 16.16 -8.77
CA LYS A 273 7.48 17.38 -7.98
C LYS A 273 6.48 17.58 -6.84
N GLN A 274 5.35 16.87 -6.87
CA GLN A 274 4.30 16.98 -5.87
C GLN A 274 4.53 15.97 -4.72
N VAL A 275 3.68 16.05 -3.68
CA VAL A 275 3.62 15.05 -2.61
C VAL A 275 3.21 13.70 -3.20
N ASN A 276 3.71 12.59 -2.63
CA ASN A 276 3.38 11.26 -3.13
C ASN A 276 1.86 11.01 -3.01
N PRO A 277 1.13 10.80 -4.12
CA PRO A 277 -0.32 10.65 -4.07
C PRO A 277 -0.75 9.36 -3.34
N PHE A 278 0.15 8.37 -3.21
CA PHE A 278 -0.09 7.12 -2.49
C PHE A 278 0.41 7.16 -1.02
N ALA A 279 0.78 8.33 -0.47
CA ALA A 279 1.40 8.43 0.86
C ALA A 279 0.53 7.86 1.98
N ASP A 280 -0.75 8.22 2.02
CA ASP A 280 -1.68 7.87 3.11
C ASP A 280 -2.72 6.81 2.71
N TYR A 281 -2.46 6.14 1.58
CA TYR A 281 -3.33 5.11 1.08
C TYR A 281 -3.18 3.79 1.86
N ARG A 282 -4.31 3.27 2.38
CA ARG A 282 -4.44 1.88 2.82
C ARG A 282 -5.91 1.47 2.93
N LEU A 283 -6.30 0.41 2.23
CA LEU A 283 -7.60 -0.22 2.44
C LEU A 283 -7.61 -1.05 3.74
N SER A 284 -8.65 -0.86 4.55
CA SER A 284 -8.91 -1.68 5.73
C SER A 284 -9.48 -3.04 5.34
N ASP A 285 -8.94 -4.11 5.92
CA ASP A 285 -9.47 -5.46 5.78
C ASP A 285 -10.22 -5.84 7.06
N SER A 286 -11.56 -5.73 7.01
CA SER A 286 -12.48 -5.91 8.14
C SER A 286 -12.61 -7.36 8.61
N ARG A 287 -12.12 -8.33 7.83
CA ARG A 287 -12.13 -9.75 8.24
C ARG A 287 -11.30 -9.96 9.49
N SER A 288 -11.76 -10.84 10.36
CA SER A 288 -11.00 -11.28 11.52
C SER A 288 -9.73 -12.04 11.13
N ASP A 289 -8.77 -12.13 12.04
CA ASP A 289 -7.56 -12.94 11.82
C ASP A 289 -7.88 -14.43 11.61
N ALA A 290 -8.97 -14.92 12.22
CA ALA A 290 -9.45 -16.28 12.05
C ALA A 290 -9.98 -16.53 10.62
N GLU A 291 -10.70 -15.57 10.04
CA GLU A 291 -11.16 -15.63 8.65
C GLU A 291 -10.01 -15.46 7.65
N LYS A 292 -9.02 -14.63 7.99
CA LYS A 292 -7.82 -14.44 7.16
C LYS A 292 -6.95 -15.69 7.11
N ARG A 293 -6.87 -16.44 8.22
CA ARG A 293 -6.08 -17.68 8.35
C ARG A 293 -6.73 -18.64 9.34
N SER A 294 -7.61 -19.49 8.85
CA SER A 294 -8.18 -20.57 9.67
C SER A 294 -7.05 -21.46 10.20
N ARG A 295 -7.06 -21.64 11.52
CA ARG A 295 -6.15 -22.56 12.21
C ARG A 295 -6.76 -23.94 12.13
N PHE A 296 -5.93 -24.96 11.89
CA PHE A 296 -6.40 -26.33 12.07
C PHE A 296 -6.76 -26.55 13.54
N SER A 297 -7.97 -27.04 13.77
CA SER A 297 -8.37 -27.59 15.05
C SER A 297 -7.64 -28.90 15.32
N LYS A 298 -7.58 -29.30 16.59
CA LYS A 298 -7.00 -30.59 16.99
C LYS A 298 -7.68 -31.77 16.27
N ALA A 299 -9.01 -31.73 16.12
CA ALA A 299 -9.77 -32.78 15.44
C ALA A 299 -9.43 -32.89 13.94
N GLU A 300 -9.23 -31.76 13.26
CA GLU A 300 -8.81 -31.75 11.86
C GLU A 300 -7.39 -32.29 11.70
N LEU A 301 -6.46 -31.89 12.57
CA LEU A 301 -5.10 -32.45 12.57
C LEU A 301 -5.10 -33.94 12.84
N GLU A 302 -5.89 -34.42 13.80
CA GLU A 302 -6.03 -35.85 14.06
C GLU A 302 -6.62 -36.59 12.85
N THR A 303 -7.61 -36.00 12.18
CA THR A 303 -8.21 -36.59 10.98
C THR A 303 -7.19 -36.67 9.84
N LEU A 304 -6.42 -35.60 9.62
CA LEU A 304 -5.37 -35.54 8.62
C LEU A 304 -4.26 -36.57 8.90
N LEU A 305 -3.73 -36.60 10.13
CA LEU A 305 -2.59 -37.47 10.46
C LEU A 305 -2.98 -38.94 10.66
N LYS A 306 -4.25 -39.22 10.96
CA LYS A 306 -4.78 -40.61 11.02
C LYS A 306 -5.35 -41.07 9.69
N SER A 307 -5.20 -40.28 8.62
CA SER A 307 -5.66 -40.65 7.28
C SER A 307 -4.91 -41.89 6.77
N LYS A 308 -5.49 -42.54 5.77
CA LYS A 308 -4.89 -43.74 5.17
C LYS A 308 -3.53 -43.43 4.55
N GLU A 309 -3.40 -42.24 3.96
CA GLU A 309 -2.18 -41.76 3.31
C GLU A 309 -1.00 -41.70 4.29
N TYR A 310 -1.22 -41.18 5.51
CA TYR A 310 -0.17 -41.16 6.54
C TYR A 310 0.08 -42.52 7.18
N LYS A 311 -0.96 -43.32 7.41
CA LYS A 311 -0.83 -44.65 8.04
C LYS A 311 -0.12 -45.66 7.15
N ASP A 312 -0.48 -45.67 5.87
CA ASP A 312 0.01 -46.64 4.90
C ASP A 312 1.17 -46.07 4.05
N ASN A 313 1.62 -44.83 4.36
CA ASN A 313 2.66 -44.09 3.65
C ASN A 313 2.44 -44.07 2.12
N LEU A 314 1.24 -43.66 1.69
CA LEU A 314 0.83 -43.65 0.28
C LEU A 314 1.27 -42.39 -0.48
N PHE A 315 2.29 -41.68 0.02
CA PHE A 315 2.79 -40.48 -0.63
C PHE A 315 3.74 -40.83 -1.77
N ASP A 316 3.52 -40.23 -2.94
CA ASP A 316 4.38 -40.44 -4.12
C ASP A 316 5.81 -39.94 -3.88
N LYS A 317 5.95 -38.92 -3.01
CA LYS A 317 7.22 -38.22 -2.79
C LYS A 317 7.50 -38.00 -1.30
N PRO A 318 8.72 -38.25 -0.82
CA PRO A 318 9.08 -38.08 0.58
C PRO A 318 8.74 -36.71 1.18
N PHE A 319 8.92 -35.61 0.44
CA PHE A 319 8.61 -34.28 0.96
C PHE A 319 7.14 -34.12 1.37
N GLN A 320 6.20 -34.86 0.76
CA GLN A 320 4.77 -34.75 1.06
C GLN A 320 4.45 -35.33 2.44
N PHE A 321 5.16 -36.38 2.85
CA PHE A 321 5.06 -36.97 4.18
C PHE A 321 5.79 -36.11 5.22
N TRP A 322 7.07 -35.79 4.97
CA TRP A 322 7.93 -35.16 5.98
C TRP A 322 7.68 -33.67 6.19
N THR A 323 7.40 -32.91 5.13
CA THR A 323 7.32 -31.43 5.26
C THR A 323 6.19 -30.98 6.19
N PRO A 324 4.95 -31.52 6.10
CA PRO A 324 3.89 -31.15 7.03
C PRO A 324 4.20 -31.55 8.48
N LEU A 325 4.81 -32.71 8.70
CA LEU A 325 5.19 -33.19 10.03
C LEU A 325 6.28 -32.30 10.65
N ILE A 326 7.33 -31.98 9.90
CA ILE A 326 8.38 -31.08 10.36
C ILE A 326 7.79 -29.71 10.68
N ALA A 327 6.91 -29.18 9.82
CA ALA A 327 6.23 -27.90 10.06
C ALA A 327 5.38 -27.92 11.35
N LEU A 328 4.63 -29.00 11.57
CA LEU A 328 3.76 -29.16 12.73
C LEU A 328 4.56 -29.23 14.05
N PHE A 329 5.60 -30.05 14.10
CA PHE A 329 6.37 -30.29 15.32
C PHE A 329 7.40 -29.19 15.64
N HIS A 330 7.84 -28.40 14.65
CA HIS A 330 8.96 -27.47 14.81
C HIS A 330 8.62 -26.01 14.46
N GLY A 331 7.43 -25.74 13.92
CA GLY A 331 7.03 -24.39 13.48
C GLY A 331 7.94 -23.80 12.39
N MET A 332 8.70 -24.65 11.69
CA MET A 332 9.59 -24.23 10.63
C MET A 332 8.81 -23.74 9.42
N ARG A 333 9.32 -22.70 8.76
CA ARG A 333 8.67 -22.23 7.52
C ARG A 333 8.86 -23.25 6.43
N GLN A 334 7.86 -23.41 5.59
CA GLN A 334 7.90 -24.34 4.46
C GLN A 334 9.15 -24.21 3.57
N LYS A 335 9.60 -22.97 3.29
CA LYS A 335 10.85 -22.73 2.53
C LYS A 335 12.10 -23.16 3.30
N GLU A 336 12.12 -23.01 4.62
CA GLU A 336 13.23 -23.44 5.48
C GLU A 336 13.35 -24.97 5.46
N ILE A 337 12.22 -25.69 5.48
CA ILE A 337 12.19 -27.16 5.42
C ILE A 337 12.62 -27.65 4.03
N ALA A 338 12.05 -27.06 2.97
CA ALA A 338 12.25 -27.50 1.59
C ALA A 338 13.70 -27.37 1.09
N GLN A 339 14.50 -26.48 1.69
CA GLN A 339 15.88 -26.20 1.26
C GLN A 339 16.93 -26.96 2.08
N LEU A 340 16.52 -27.77 3.07
CA LEU A 340 17.45 -28.46 3.97
C LEU A 340 18.41 -29.37 3.20
N TYR A 341 19.68 -29.24 3.52
CA TYR A 341 20.70 -30.24 3.22
C TYR A 341 20.69 -31.33 4.28
N ILE A 342 21.24 -32.49 3.93
CA ILE A 342 21.50 -33.53 4.93
C ILE A 342 22.50 -33.02 5.98
N ALA A 343 23.47 -32.20 5.55
CA ALA A 343 24.43 -31.55 6.46
C ALA A 343 23.77 -30.61 7.47
N ASP A 344 22.55 -30.13 7.21
CA ASP A 344 21.79 -29.30 8.14
C ASP A 344 21.20 -30.13 9.30
N ILE A 345 21.32 -31.46 9.28
CA ILE A 345 20.97 -32.34 10.40
C ILE A 345 22.20 -32.49 11.29
N GLU A 346 22.38 -31.54 12.21
CA GLU A 346 23.55 -31.44 13.07
C GLU A 346 23.32 -32.09 14.44
N MET A 347 24.40 -32.47 15.12
CA MET A 347 24.36 -32.85 16.54
C MET A 347 24.83 -31.66 17.39
N LYS A 348 23.98 -31.17 18.28
CA LYS A 348 24.33 -30.13 19.28
C LYS A 348 24.08 -30.70 20.67
N GLU A 349 25.13 -30.75 21.49
CA GLU A 349 25.03 -31.22 22.89
C GLU A 349 24.36 -32.61 23.02
N GLY A 350 24.61 -33.49 22.05
CA GLY A 350 24.01 -34.83 22.01
C GLY A 350 22.58 -34.89 21.47
N ILE A 351 22.01 -33.77 21.03
CA ILE A 351 20.65 -33.68 20.48
C ILE A 351 20.73 -33.40 18.97
N PRO A 352 20.07 -34.21 18.11
CA PRO A 352 19.90 -33.89 16.70
C PRO A 352 19.08 -32.60 16.53
N VAL A 353 19.53 -31.70 15.66
CA VAL A 353 18.87 -30.42 15.37
C VAL A 353 18.75 -30.19 13.86
N PHE A 354 17.72 -29.46 13.44
CA PHE A 354 17.69 -28.79 12.14
C PHE A 354 18.45 -27.47 12.23
N SER A 355 19.51 -27.31 11.44
CA SER A 355 20.28 -26.08 11.29
C SER A 355 19.64 -25.16 10.28
N VAL A 356 18.93 -24.14 10.76
CA VAL A 356 18.24 -23.16 9.91
C VAL A 356 19.14 -21.95 9.76
N VAL A 357 20.06 -22.01 8.81
CA VAL A 357 21.02 -20.93 8.52
C VAL A 357 21.04 -20.60 7.02
N GLN A 358 21.72 -19.52 6.66
CA GLN A 358 22.00 -19.14 5.26
C GLN A 358 23.52 -19.06 5.11
N ASP A 359 24.10 -20.23 4.97
CA ASP A 359 25.51 -20.55 4.74
C ASP A 359 25.77 -20.92 3.27
N GLU A 360 24.77 -21.42 2.55
CA GLU A 360 24.86 -21.72 1.12
C GLU A 360 24.19 -20.67 0.22
N GLU A 361 24.65 -20.60 -1.04
CA GLU A 361 24.18 -19.62 -2.03
C GLU A 361 22.70 -19.79 -2.41
N ASP A 362 22.16 -20.99 -2.32
CA ASP A 362 20.77 -21.31 -2.66
C ASP A 362 19.83 -21.41 -1.45
N LYS A 363 20.38 -21.30 -0.23
CA LYS A 363 19.60 -21.20 1.01
C LYS A 363 19.17 -19.76 1.25
N ARG A 364 17.95 -19.58 1.76
CA ARG A 364 17.42 -18.27 2.13
C ARG A 364 16.74 -18.35 3.49
N VAL A 365 17.08 -17.40 4.38
CA VAL A 365 16.32 -17.14 5.60
C VAL A 365 15.68 -15.76 5.50
N LYS A 366 14.51 -15.58 6.12
CA LYS A 366 13.73 -14.33 5.95
C LYS A 366 14.45 -13.10 6.52
N ASN A 367 15.14 -13.27 7.65
CA ASN A 367 15.96 -12.24 8.30
C ASN A 367 17.06 -12.89 9.15
N ALA A 368 18.06 -12.11 9.56
CA ALA A 368 19.18 -12.61 10.38
C ALA A 368 18.70 -13.27 11.67
N THR A 369 17.67 -12.72 12.31
CA THR A 369 17.05 -13.26 13.53
C THR A 369 16.32 -14.59 13.32
N SER A 370 16.10 -15.04 12.07
CA SER A 370 15.52 -16.36 11.80
C SER A 370 16.54 -17.50 11.89
N ARG A 371 17.84 -17.17 11.95
CA ARG A 371 18.92 -18.16 12.07
C ARG A 371 18.85 -18.84 13.43
N ARG A 372 18.73 -20.17 13.45
CA ARG A 372 18.56 -20.95 14.68
C ARG A 372 18.86 -22.43 14.47
N HIS A 373 19.14 -23.12 15.58
CA HIS A 373 19.11 -24.58 15.63
C HIS A 373 17.78 -25.00 16.26
N VAL A 374 17.08 -25.94 15.64
CA VAL A 374 15.78 -26.43 16.12
C VAL A 374 15.91 -27.90 16.50
N PRO A 375 15.80 -28.26 17.79
CA PRO A 375 15.85 -29.65 18.24
C PRO A 375 14.80 -30.51 17.52
N ILE A 376 15.22 -31.67 17.00
CA ILE A 376 14.30 -32.57 16.32
C ILE A 376 13.44 -33.28 17.37
N HIS A 377 12.12 -33.16 17.23
CA HIS A 377 11.16 -33.69 18.17
C HIS A 377 11.29 -35.23 18.31
N PRO A 378 11.22 -35.80 19.53
CA PRO A 378 11.40 -37.24 19.76
C PRO A 378 10.50 -38.15 18.91
N PHE A 379 9.25 -37.76 18.69
CA PHE A 379 8.33 -38.49 17.80
C PHE A 379 8.85 -38.63 16.36
N ILE A 380 9.47 -37.58 15.82
CA ILE A 380 10.05 -37.61 14.48
C ILE A 380 11.30 -38.51 14.48
N LEU A 381 12.15 -38.40 15.51
CA LEU A 381 13.38 -39.18 15.61
C LEU A 381 13.13 -40.68 15.83
N HIS A 382 12.30 -41.03 16.80
CA HIS A 382 12.20 -42.40 17.32
C HIS A 382 11.04 -43.17 16.72
N ASP A 383 9.83 -42.60 16.74
CA ASP A 383 8.63 -43.28 16.25
C ASP A 383 8.60 -43.33 14.73
N LEU A 384 8.90 -42.21 14.07
CA LEU A 384 8.97 -42.14 12.61
C LEU A 384 10.35 -42.52 12.04
N LYS A 385 11.34 -42.75 12.92
CA LYS A 385 12.69 -43.20 12.55
C LYS A 385 13.35 -42.29 11.52
N PHE A 386 13.21 -40.97 11.68
CA PHE A 386 13.72 -39.97 10.72
C PHE A 386 15.19 -40.16 10.34
N MET A 387 16.05 -40.57 11.28
CA MET A 387 17.47 -40.80 10.97
C MET A 387 17.69 -41.95 9.98
N LYS A 388 16.81 -42.95 9.91
CA LYS A 388 16.90 -44.00 8.87
C LYS A 388 16.68 -43.45 7.47
N TYR A 389 15.77 -42.49 7.34
CA TYR A 389 15.53 -41.80 6.07
C TYR A 389 16.76 -40.97 5.68
N VAL A 390 17.35 -40.24 6.63
CA VAL A 390 18.59 -39.48 6.40
C VAL A 390 19.76 -40.39 6.00
N GLU A 391 19.93 -41.53 6.67
CA GLU A 391 20.96 -42.53 6.35
C GLU A 391 20.76 -43.16 4.97
N GLN A 392 19.51 -43.45 4.59
CA GLN A 392 19.19 -43.94 3.26
C GLN A 392 19.62 -42.94 2.19
N LEU A 393 19.24 -41.66 2.31
CA LEU A 393 19.65 -40.61 1.37
C LEU A 393 21.18 -40.51 1.25
N LYS A 394 21.90 -40.56 2.38
CA LYS A 394 23.37 -40.58 2.37
C LYS A 394 23.93 -41.78 1.60
N SER A 395 23.33 -42.96 1.76
CA SER A 395 23.76 -44.16 1.04
C SER A 395 23.48 -44.11 -0.46
N GLU A 396 22.46 -43.35 -0.85
CA GLU A 396 22.10 -43.07 -2.24
C GLU A 396 22.96 -41.94 -2.86
N GLY A 397 23.84 -41.31 -2.07
CA GLY A 397 24.73 -40.24 -2.51
C GLY A 397 24.04 -38.88 -2.64
N GLU A 398 22.89 -38.71 -2.00
CA GLU A 398 22.14 -37.45 -2.01
C GLU A 398 22.71 -36.46 -1.00
N ASP A 399 22.72 -35.18 -1.36
CA ASP A 399 23.17 -34.09 -0.47
C ASP A 399 22.00 -33.35 0.20
N ARG A 400 20.80 -33.43 -0.39
CA ARG A 400 19.60 -32.72 0.06
C ARG A 400 18.67 -33.63 0.83
N LEU A 401 17.95 -33.05 1.79
CA LEU A 401 16.91 -33.79 2.53
C LEU A 401 15.71 -34.12 1.62
N PHE A 402 15.45 -33.30 0.60
CA PHE A 402 14.39 -33.52 -0.40
C PHE A 402 14.94 -33.31 -1.82
N PRO A 403 15.70 -34.28 -2.38
CA PRO A 403 16.31 -34.17 -3.71
C PRO A 403 15.29 -33.94 -4.84
N GLU A 404 14.05 -34.41 -4.66
CA GLU A 404 12.99 -34.34 -5.65
C GLU A 404 12.34 -32.94 -5.78
N LEU A 405 12.71 -31.99 -4.92
CA LEU A 405 12.23 -30.62 -4.97
C LEU A 405 13.08 -29.78 -5.93
N PRO A 406 12.49 -29.25 -7.02
CA PRO A 406 13.25 -28.44 -7.97
C PRO A 406 13.46 -27.02 -7.44
N PHE A 407 14.62 -26.43 -7.73
CA PHE A 407 14.87 -25.02 -7.47
C PHE A 407 14.16 -24.15 -8.53
N VAL A 408 13.03 -23.53 -8.15
CA VAL A 408 12.19 -22.78 -9.09
C VAL A 408 11.90 -21.39 -8.52
N LYS A 409 12.16 -20.35 -9.32
CA LYS A 409 11.96 -18.93 -8.92
C LYS A 409 12.71 -18.59 -7.63
N GLY A 410 13.94 -19.08 -7.49
CA GLY A 410 14.82 -18.82 -6.34
C GLY A 410 14.39 -19.50 -5.03
N SER A 411 13.68 -20.63 -5.10
CA SER A 411 13.18 -21.33 -3.91
C SER A 411 12.85 -22.79 -4.20
N TYR A 412 13.17 -23.69 -3.25
CA TYR A 412 12.73 -25.10 -3.25
C TYR A 412 11.27 -25.29 -2.78
N GLY A 413 10.69 -24.30 -2.09
CA GLY A 413 9.34 -24.40 -1.53
C GLY A 413 8.18 -24.34 -2.53
N THR A 414 8.44 -24.06 -3.82
CA THR A 414 7.38 -23.80 -4.81
C THR A 414 6.46 -25.01 -4.98
N LYS A 415 7.00 -26.22 -5.17
CA LYS A 415 6.18 -27.44 -5.30
C LYS A 415 5.47 -27.82 -4.00
N VAL A 416 6.11 -27.62 -2.86
CA VAL A 416 5.50 -27.88 -1.56
C VAL A 416 4.23 -27.03 -1.39
N SER A 417 4.24 -25.77 -1.85
CA SER A 417 3.06 -24.88 -1.71
C SER A 417 1.87 -25.32 -2.56
N GLY A 418 2.12 -25.93 -3.72
CA GLY A 418 1.08 -26.52 -4.56
C GLY A 418 0.45 -27.74 -3.89
N GLY A 419 1.27 -28.62 -3.30
CA GLY A 419 0.79 -29.76 -2.51
C GLY A 419 0.03 -29.37 -1.24
N SER A 420 0.42 -28.27 -0.58
CA SER A 420 -0.28 -27.75 0.60
C SER A 420 -1.70 -27.22 0.32
N ARG A 421 -1.96 -26.71 -0.90
CA ARG A 421 -3.33 -26.36 -1.32
C ARG A 421 -4.17 -27.62 -1.52
N ASN A 422 -3.62 -28.58 -2.27
CA ASN A 422 -4.28 -29.87 -2.51
C ASN A 422 -4.54 -30.65 -1.21
N THR A 423 -3.70 -30.54 -0.18
CA THR A 423 -3.94 -31.20 1.13
C THR A 423 -5.03 -30.51 1.94
N ARG A 424 -5.17 -29.18 1.86
CA ARG A 424 -6.34 -28.49 2.45
C ARG A 424 -7.62 -28.83 1.71
N ASP A 425 -7.58 -28.88 0.38
CA ASP A 425 -8.71 -29.30 -0.43
C ASP A 425 -9.03 -30.79 -0.18
N HIS A 426 -8.02 -31.65 -0.03
CA HIS A 426 -8.20 -33.04 0.39
C HIS A 426 -8.76 -33.15 1.80
N THR A 427 -8.29 -32.33 2.75
CA THR A 427 -8.81 -32.33 4.12
C THR A 427 -10.26 -31.85 4.12
N ALA A 428 -10.59 -30.81 3.35
CA ALA A 428 -11.95 -30.34 3.13
C ALA A 428 -12.83 -31.42 2.48
N LEU A 429 -12.33 -32.15 1.47
CA LEU A 429 -13.02 -33.28 0.84
C LEU A 429 -13.21 -34.47 1.80
N ILE A 430 -12.21 -34.76 2.64
CA ILE A 430 -12.28 -35.80 3.68
C ILE A 430 -13.29 -35.43 4.77
N LEU A 431 -13.36 -34.16 5.14
CA LEU A 431 -14.31 -33.64 6.14
C LEU A 431 -15.73 -33.50 5.58
N GLN A 432 -15.90 -33.06 4.33
CA GLN A 432 -17.20 -32.99 3.63
C GLN A 432 -17.82 -34.37 3.43
N ARG A 433 -17.03 -35.43 3.21
CA ARG A 433 -17.53 -36.81 3.12
C ARG A 433 -18.00 -37.40 4.46
N LYS A 434 -17.81 -36.71 5.58
CA LYS A 434 -18.18 -37.18 6.93
C LYS A 434 -19.40 -36.50 7.55
N HIS A 435 -20.05 -35.58 6.84
CA HIS A 435 -21.37 -35.07 7.22
C HIS A 435 -22.44 -35.71 6.32
N PRO A 436 -23.20 -36.71 6.83
CA PRO A 436 -24.45 -37.14 6.19
C PRO A 436 -25.54 -36.07 6.28
#